data_AF-A0A970TVI6-F1
#
_entry.id   AF-A0A970TVI6-F1
#
_cell.length_a   1.000
_cell.length_b   1.000
_cell.length_c   1.000
_cell.angle_alpha   90.00
_cell.angle_beta   90.00
_cell.angle_gamma   90.00
#
_symmetry.space_group_name_H-M   'P 1'
#
loop_
_entity.id
_entity.type
_entity.pdbx_description
1 polymer ?
#
loop_
_entity_poly.entity_id
_entity_poly.type
_entity_poly.pdbx_seq_one_letter_code
_entity_poly.pdbx_strand_id
1 'polypeptide(L)'
;MAIRVNLITGRTIQQGVAMEAGKEKPAYATACGIIELDPTDFKKLGAFRNTNVRVTSEHGSVVVKAVEATQGPHPGVAYIPMGPWANMVVNPNTYSTGMPTFKGTPVEVEVAKDEPVYSSLELVRKACRGELA
;
A
#
# COMPACT_ATOMS: atom_id res chain seq x y z
N MET A 1 -1.33 12.89 12.60
CA MET A 1 -0.05 13.29 11.97
C MET A 1 0.08 12.51 10.69
N ALA A 2 0.45 13.17 9.60
CA ALA A 2 0.62 12.56 8.29
C ALA A 2 2.03 12.87 7.76
N ILE A 3 2.59 11.95 6.97
CA ILE A 3 3.84 12.16 6.24
C ILE A 3 3.58 12.07 4.75
N ARG A 4 4.33 12.83 3.95
CA ARG A 4 4.28 12.77 2.49
C ARG A 4 5.48 11.99 1.96
N VAL A 5 5.21 10.98 1.14
CA VAL A 5 6.22 10.08 0.58
C VAL A 5 5.89 9.77 -0.89
N ASN A 6 6.90 9.34 -1.65
CA ASN A 6 6.72 8.82 -2.99
C ASN A 6 6.52 7.31 -2.92
N LEU A 7 5.36 6.83 -3.37
CA LEU A 7 5.03 5.41 -3.40
C LEU A 7 5.61 4.74 -4.64
N ILE A 8 6.35 3.66 -4.41
CA ILE A 8 6.82 2.72 -5.41
C ILE A 8 6.07 1.39 -5.22
N THR A 9 5.81 0.71 -6.33
CA THR A 9 5.23 -0.63 -6.30
C THR A 9 6.10 -1.63 -7.09
N GLY A 10 6.04 -2.90 -6.70
CA GLY A 10 6.86 -3.94 -7.31
C GLY A 10 6.50 -5.35 -6.86
N ARG A 11 7.36 -6.30 -7.21
CA ARG A 11 7.23 -7.71 -6.80
C ARG A 11 8.05 -7.94 -5.54
N THR A 12 7.55 -8.83 -4.69
CA THR A 12 8.33 -9.44 -3.60
C THR A 12 8.22 -10.95 -3.69
N ILE A 13 9.19 -11.67 -3.11
CA ILE A 13 9.15 -13.14 -3.06
C ILE A 13 7.88 -13.60 -2.33
N GLN A 14 7.55 -12.99 -1.20
CA GLN A 14 6.37 -13.35 -0.40
C GLN A 14 5.06 -13.07 -1.14
N GLN A 15 5.00 -11.97 -1.92
CA GLN A 15 3.87 -11.70 -2.80
C GLN A 15 3.69 -12.80 -3.84
N GLY A 16 4.78 -13.28 -4.46
CA GLY A 16 4.74 -14.38 -5.41
C GLY A 16 4.24 -15.68 -4.78
N VAL A 17 4.82 -16.10 -3.65
CA VAL A 17 4.41 -17.32 -2.94
C VAL A 17 2.94 -17.27 -2.53
N ALA A 18 2.49 -16.15 -1.94
CA ALA A 18 1.12 -16.01 -1.49
C ALA A 18 0.12 -15.95 -2.65
N MET A 19 0.53 -15.39 -3.79
CA MET A 19 -0.29 -15.36 -5.00
C MET A 19 -0.55 -16.77 -5.55
N GLU A 20 0.49 -17.61 -5.63
CA GLU A 20 0.37 -19.01 -6.08
C GLU A 20 -0.42 -19.87 -5.09
N ALA A 21 -0.34 -19.56 -3.79
CA ALA A 21 -1.14 -20.24 -2.78
C ALA A 21 -2.65 -19.93 -2.91
N GLY A 22 -3.03 -18.78 -3.48
CA GLY A 22 -4.41 -18.33 -3.66
C GLY A 22 -4.60 -16.88 -3.22
N LYS A 23 -5.03 -16.01 -4.14
CA LYS A 23 -5.20 -14.55 -3.88
C LYS A 23 -6.31 -14.25 -2.89
N GLU A 24 -7.29 -15.12 -2.74
CA GLU A 24 -8.39 -15.03 -1.79
C GLU A 24 -7.98 -15.37 -0.35
N LYS A 25 -6.82 -16.00 -0.16
CA LYS A 25 -6.38 -16.47 1.14
C LYS A 25 -5.79 -15.32 1.98
N PRO A 26 -5.89 -15.39 3.32
CA PRO A 26 -5.32 -14.39 4.22
C PRO A 26 -3.82 -14.13 3.98
N ALA A 27 -3.06 -15.16 3.57
CA ALA A 27 -1.64 -15.05 3.26
C ALA A 27 -1.33 -13.97 2.21
N TYR A 28 -2.21 -13.78 1.22
CA TYR A 28 -2.02 -12.76 0.19
C TYR A 28 -2.20 -11.34 0.75
N ALA A 29 -3.16 -11.15 1.66
CA ALA A 29 -3.33 -9.88 2.37
C ALA A 29 -2.15 -9.58 3.31
N THR A 30 -1.64 -10.59 4.02
CA THR A 30 -0.42 -10.42 4.85
C THR A 30 0.80 -10.07 4.01
N ALA A 31 0.93 -10.61 2.79
CA ALA A 31 2.07 -10.37 1.93
C ALA A 31 2.00 -9.04 1.14
N CYS A 32 0.80 -8.57 0.78
CA CYS A 32 0.63 -7.43 -0.14
C CYS A 32 -0.13 -6.25 0.47
N GLY A 33 -0.90 -6.46 1.53
CA GLY A 33 -1.62 -5.43 2.29
C GLY A 33 -0.72 -4.70 3.28
N ILE A 34 0.53 -4.44 2.90
CA ILE A 34 1.55 -3.78 3.72
C ILE A 34 2.13 -2.57 2.99
N ILE A 35 2.69 -1.64 3.75
CA ILE A 35 3.56 -0.57 3.27
C ILE A 35 4.89 -0.63 4.02
N GLU A 36 5.98 -0.76 3.26
CA GLU A 36 7.35 -0.66 3.76
C GLU A 36 7.74 0.82 3.85
N LEU A 37 8.15 1.26 5.04
CA LEU A 37 8.59 2.64 5.32
C LEU A 37 10.01 2.64 5.88
N ASP A 38 10.76 3.69 5.55
CA ASP A 38 12.07 3.96 6.14
C ASP A 38 11.95 4.18 7.67
N PRO A 39 12.94 3.75 8.48
CA PRO A 39 12.92 3.97 9.93
C PRO A 39 12.77 5.44 10.34
N THR A 40 13.30 6.38 9.54
CA THR A 40 13.15 7.83 9.80
C THR A 40 11.73 8.32 9.54
N ASP A 41 11.03 7.73 8.56
CA ASP A 41 9.64 8.08 8.26
C ASP A 41 8.68 7.48 9.27
N PHE A 42 8.96 6.28 9.81
CA PHE A 42 8.27 5.76 10.99
C PHE A 42 8.33 6.73 12.18
N LYS A 43 9.52 7.29 12.45
CA LYS A 43 9.71 8.26 13.54
C LYS A 43 8.90 9.53 13.31
N LYS A 44 8.89 10.07 12.08
CA LYS A 44 8.08 11.24 11.71
C LYS A 44 6.58 10.96 11.83
N LEU A 45 6.15 9.76 11.43
CA LEU A 45 4.74 9.34 11.51
C LEU A 45 4.28 9.12 12.96
N GLY A 46 5.21 8.84 13.88
CA GLY A 46 4.89 8.51 15.27
C GLY A 46 4.18 7.16 15.42
N ALA A 47 4.33 6.27 14.44
CA ALA A 47 3.72 4.94 14.44
C ALA A 47 4.68 3.87 14.97
N PHE A 48 4.12 2.83 15.60
CA PHE A 48 4.87 1.62 15.90
C PHE A 48 4.84 0.66 14.70
N ARG A 49 5.82 -0.24 14.62
CA ARG A 49 5.80 -1.34 13.64
C ARG A 49 4.49 -2.12 13.72
N ASN A 50 3.97 -2.56 12.57
CA ASN A 50 2.69 -3.27 12.44
C ASN A 50 1.44 -2.44 12.80
N THR A 51 1.56 -1.12 12.88
CA THR A 51 0.40 -0.22 12.99
C THR A 51 -0.30 -0.11 11.63
N ASN A 52 -1.63 -0.10 11.64
CA ASN A 52 -2.40 0.19 10.42
C ASN A 52 -2.25 1.67 10.07
N VAL A 53 -2.05 1.94 8.79
CA VAL A 53 -1.94 3.28 8.26
C VAL A 53 -2.85 3.44 7.06
N ARG A 54 -3.46 4.60 6.93
CA ARG A 54 -4.16 5.00 5.73
C ARG A 54 -3.15 5.64 4.78
N VAL A 55 -3.17 5.20 3.54
CA VAL A 55 -2.39 5.73 2.44
C VAL A 55 -3.36 6.39 1.47
N THR A 56 -3.20 7.68 1.25
CA THR A 56 -4.10 8.48 0.42
C THR A 56 -3.32 9.15 -0.70
N SER A 57 -3.89 9.11 -1.89
CA SER A 57 -3.41 9.81 -3.09
C SER A 57 -4.54 10.67 -3.65
N GLU A 58 -4.28 11.43 -4.70
CA GLU A 58 -5.33 12.10 -5.49
C GLU A 58 -6.30 11.12 -6.18
N HIS A 59 -5.96 9.83 -6.25
CA HIS A 59 -6.70 8.81 -6.99
C HIS A 59 -7.52 7.88 -6.11
N GLY A 60 -7.34 7.93 -4.80
CA GLY A 60 -8.02 7.07 -3.84
C GLY A 60 -7.24 6.85 -2.56
N SER A 61 -7.82 6.03 -1.68
CA SER A 61 -7.28 5.73 -0.36
C SER A 61 -7.35 4.23 -0.05
N VAL A 62 -6.41 3.75 0.76
CA VAL A 62 -6.38 2.36 1.25
C VAL A 62 -5.75 2.28 2.64
N VAL A 63 -6.24 1.35 3.45
CA VAL A 63 -5.62 1.01 4.73
C VAL A 63 -4.74 -0.22 4.56
N VAL A 64 -3.48 -0.10 4.98
CA VAL A 64 -2.45 -1.17 4.91
C VAL A 64 -1.66 -1.23 6.21
N LYS A 65 -0.93 -2.32 6.41
CA LYS A 65 -0.06 -2.53 7.57
C LYS A 65 1.29 -1.84 7.36
N ALA A 66 1.69 -0.91 8.22
CA ALA A 66 3.02 -0.33 8.16
C ALA A 66 4.07 -1.30 8.71
N VAL A 67 5.07 -1.63 7.90
CA VAL A 67 6.22 -2.47 8.28
C VAL A 67 7.53 -1.75 7.96
N GLU A 68 8.60 -2.08 8.68
CA GLU A 68 9.90 -1.48 8.42
C GLU A 68 10.48 -1.99 7.11
N ALA A 69 10.99 -1.07 6.29
CA ALA A 69 11.62 -1.41 5.03
C ALA A 69 12.84 -2.32 5.27
N THR A 70 12.96 -3.35 4.43
CA THR A 70 14.07 -4.32 4.52
C THR A 70 15.29 -3.90 3.69
N GLN A 71 15.08 -3.01 2.71
CA GLN A 71 16.12 -2.48 1.85
C GLN A 71 16.60 -1.12 2.36
N GLY A 72 17.84 -0.76 2.00
CA GLY A 72 18.62 0.32 2.63
C GLY A 72 17.89 1.66 2.78
N PRO A 73 18.45 2.60 3.56
CA PRO A 73 17.74 3.82 3.92
C PRO A 73 17.28 4.60 2.69
N HIS A 74 15.99 4.89 2.63
CA HIS A 74 15.34 5.61 1.55
C HIS A 74 14.25 6.57 2.09
N PRO A 75 14.63 7.59 2.89
CA PRO A 75 13.67 8.54 3.45
C PRO A 75 12.83 9.22 2.37
N GLY A 76 11.53 9.33 2.59
CA GLY A 76 10.59 9.91 1.64
C GLY A 76 10.15 8.95 0.53
N VAL A 77 10.61 7.70 0.54
CA VAL A 77 10.19 6.64 -0.39
C VAL A 77 9.51 5.53 0.38
N ALA A 78 8.33 5.15 -0.07
CA ALA A 78 7.57 4.03 0.48
C ALA A 78 7.35 2.96 -0.59
N TYR A 79 7.14 1.72 -0.15
CA TYR A 79 6.92 0.59 -1.05
C TYR A 79 5.69 -0.22 -0.66
N ILE A 80 4.79 -0.47 -1.62
CA ILE A 80 3.67 -1.42 -1.48
C ILE A 80 3.85 -2.52 -2.53
N PRO A 81 3.85 -3.81 -2.16
CA PRO A 81 3.84 -4.90 -3.12
C PRO A 81 2.66 -4.79 -4.07
N MET A 82 2.88 -5.07 -5.36
CA MET A 82 1.84 -4.96 -6.37
C MET A 82 0.64 -5.85 -6.04
N GLY A 83 -0.56 -5.30 -6.17
CA GLY A 83 -1.79 -5.95 -5.76
C GLY A 83 -2.94 -4.95 -5.67
N PRO A 84 -4.13 -5.40 -5.24
CA PRO A 84 -5.31 -4.54 -5.18
C PRO A 84 -5.11 -3.35 -4.22
N TRP A 85 -4.36 -3.51 -3.12
CA TRP A 85 -4.05 -2.41 -2.21
C TRP A 85 -3.26 -1.27 -2.88
N ALA A 86 -2.17 -1.60 -3.58
CA ALA A 86 -1.42 -0.61 -4.34
C ALA A 86 -2.28 0.09 -5.40
N ASN A 87 -3.12 -0.67 -6.11
CA ASN A 87 -3.95 -0.15 -7.19
C ASN A 87 -5.00 0.87 -6.74
N MET A 88 -5.33 0.93 -5.45
CA MET A 88 -6.25 1.94 -4.89
C MET A 88 -5.68 3.35 -4.90
N VAL A 89 -4.35 3.51 -4.98
CA VAL A 89 -3.68 4.80 -4.81
C VAL A 89 -2.72 5.18 -5.93
N VAL A 90 -2.41 4.27 -6.86
CA VAL A 90 -1.53 4.58 -8.01
C VAL A 90 -2.24 5.47 -9.03
N ASN A 91 -1.46 6.30 -9.73
CA ASN A 91 -1.99 7.13 -10.80
C ASN A 91 -2.44 6.29 -12.01
N PRO A 92 -3.74 6.28 -12.35
CA PRO A 92 -4.29 5.49 -13.45
C PRO A 92 -3.98 6.08 -14.83
N ASN A 93 -3.47 7.31 -14.91
CA ASN A 93 -3.12 7.96 -16.17
C ASN A 93 -2.04 7.16 -16.89
N THR A 94 -2.33 6.79 -18.13
CA THR A 94 -1.45 6.01 -18.99
C THR A 94 -0.65 6.86 -19.97
N TYR A 95 -0.90 8.17 -20.03
CA TYR A 95 -0.29 9.09 -21.00
C TYR A 95 -0.38 8.57 -22.44
N SER A 96 -1.51 7.93 -22.78
CA SER A 96 -1.76 7.32 -24.10
C SER A 96 -0.77 6.21 -24.49
N THR A 97 -0.10 5.58 -23.52
CA THR A 97 0.86 4.48 -23.73
C THR A 97 0.31 3.11 -23.34
N GLY A 98 -0.88 3.06 -22.73
CA GLY A 98 -1.51 1.83 -22.24
C GLY A 98 -1.00 1.33 -20.88
N MET A 99 0.03 1.96 -20.30
CA MET A 99 0.60 1.57 -19.00
C MET A 99 0.42 2.69 -17.95
N PRO A 100 -0.26 2.43 -16.82
CA PRO A 100 -0.37 3.39 -15.71
C PRO A 100 0.97 3.68 -15.03
N THR A 101 1.00 4.76 -14.24
CA THR A 101 2.18 5.18 -13.48
C THR A 101 2.25 4.48 -12.12
N PHE A 102 2.76 3.25 -12.13
CA PHE A 102 2.85 2.40 -10.93
C PHE A 102 3.96 2.77 -9.94
N LYS A 103 4.86 3.69 -10.29
CA LYS A 103 6.00 4.09 -9.44
C LYS A 103 6.10 5.61 -9.36
N GLY A 104 6.43 6.11 -8.18
CA GLY A 104 6.58 7.53 -7.93
C GLY A 104 5.26 8.28 -7.77
N THR A 105 4.19 7.59 -7.33
CA THR A 105 2.93 8.28 -7.02
C THR A 105 3.07 8.98 -5.66
N PRO A 106 2.91 10.32 -5.57
CA PRO A 106 2.94 11.02 -4.29
C PRO A 106 1.75 10.58 -3.43
N VAL A 107 2.00 10.20 -2.18
CA VAL A 107 0.97 9.80 -1.23
C VAL A 107 1.17 10.45 0.13
N GLU A 108 0.07 10.60 0.85
CA GLU A 108 0.06 10.93 2.27
C GLU A 108 -0.21 9.66 3.08
N VAL A 109 0.57 9.46 4.15
CA VAL A 109 0.45 8.32 5.05
C VAL A 109 0.14 8.81 6.45
N GLU A 110 -0.95 8.32 7.02
CA GLU A 110 -1.41 8.69 8.36
C GLU A 110 -1.79 7.45 9.20
N VAL A 111 -1.71 7.57 10.53
CA VAL A 111 -2.02 6.47 11.44
C VAL A 111 -3.53 6.21 11.47
N ALA A 112 -3.91 4.95 11.24
CA ALA A 112 -5.29 4.49 11.14
C ALA A 112 -5.51 3.20 11.98
N LYS A 113 -5.15 3.26 13.27
CA LYS A 113 -5.11 2.10 14.18
C LYS A 113 -6.43 1.32 14.25
N ASP A 114 -7.55 2.04 14.21
CA ASP A 114 -8.89 1.48 14.41
C ASP A 114 -9.54 0.99 13.11
N GLU A 115 -8.85 1.12 11.99
CA GLU A 115 -9.38 0.76 10.68
C GLU A 115 -8.83 -0.57 10.18
N PRO A 116 -9.68 -1.45 9.62
CA PRO A 116 -9.23 -2.75 9.17
C PRO A 116 -8.44 -2.66 7.87
N VAL A 117 -7.40 -3.49 7.76
CA VAL A 117 -6.84 -3.85 6.45
C VAL A 117 -7.78 -4.89 5.84
N TYR A 118 -8.50 -4.53 4.78
CA TYR A 118 -9.40 -5.46 4.10
C TYR A 118 -8.65 -6.61 3.43
N SER A 119 -9.29 -7.78 3.37
CA SER A 119 -8.83 -8.87 2.50
C SER A 119 -8.90 -8.45 1.02
N SER A 120 -8.20 -9.19 0.14
CA SER A 120 -8.19 -8.91 -1.30
C SER A 120 -9.60 -8.91 -1.91
N LEU A 121 -10.44 -9.89 -1.55
CA LEU A 121 -11.81 -10.01 -2.07
C LEU A 121 -12.71 -8.89 -1.54
N GLU A 122 -12.62 -8.56 -0.26
CA GLU A 122 -13.40 -7.47 0.32
C GLU A 122 -13.02 -6.14 -0.30
N LEU A 123 -11.72 -5.85 -0.41
CA LEU A 123 -11.22 -4.62 -0.99
C LEU A 123 -11.71 -4.45 -2.43
N VAL A 124 -11.55 -5.46 -3.28
CA VAL A 124 -11.98 -5.41 -4.68
C VAL A 124 -13.51 -5.28 -4.77
N ARG A 125 -14.27 -6.05 -3.99
CA ARG A 125 -15.75 -5.95 -3.98
C ARG A 125 -16.22 -4.56 -3.59
N LYS A 126 -15.63 -3.97 -2.55
CA LYS A 126 -15.97 -2.62 -2.11
C LYS A 126 -15.60 -1.57 -3.14
N ALA A 127 -14.41 -1.67 -3.73
CA ALA A 127 -13.98 -0.78 -4.81
C ALA A 127 -14.93 -0.82 -6.00
N CYS A 128 -15.27 -2.01 -6.50
CA CYS A 128 -16.17 -2.18 -7.63
C CYS A 128 -17.61 -1.71 -7.36
N ARG A 129 -18.03 -1.65 -6.09
CA ARG A 129 -19.36 -1.18 -5.68
C ARG A 129 -19.39 0.29 -5.29
N GLY A 130 -18.26 0.98 -5.29
CA GLY A 130 -18.18 2.38 -4.82
C GLY A 130 -18.40 2.51 -3.30
N GLU A 131 -18.09 1.47 -2.52
CA GLU A 131 -18.24 1.45 -1.06
C GLU A 131 -16.95 1.90 -0.33
N LEU A 132 -15.92 2.32 -1.07
CA LEU A 132 -14.71 2.90 -0.52
C LEU A 132 -14.85 4.42 -0.57
N ALA A 133 -14.69 5.07 0.59
CA ALA A 133 -14.73 6.52 0.75
C ALA A 133 -13.44 7.16 0.24
#